data_AF-A0A661C913-F1
#
_entry.id   AF-A0A661C913-F1
#
_cell.length_a   1.000
_cell.length_b   1.000
_cell.length_c   1.000
_cell.angle_alpha   90.00
_cell.angle_beta   90.00
_cell.angle_gamma   90.00
#
_symmetry.space_group_name_H-M   'P 1'
#
loop_
_entity.id
_entity.type
_entity.pdbx_description
1 polymer ?
#
loop_
_entity_poly.entity_id
_entity_poly.type
_entity_poly.pdbx_seq_one_letter_code
_entity_poly.pdbx_strand_id
1 'polypeptide(L)'
;RSGVRATCPDCHVPHKWTDKIARKMQASKEVWGKIFGTINTREKFLNKRLHLAQNEWQRLKANNSLECRNCHDLEFMDYTRQSKRAQAAHSTRLESGEKTCIDCHKGIAHELPDTAGVEGF
;
A
#
# COMPACT_ATOMS: atom_id res chain seq x y z
N ARG A 1 -18.43 4.34 16.86
CA ARG A 1 -17.43 3.87 15.88
C ARG A 1 -17.03 2.46 16.30
N SER A 2 -17.63 1.42 15.71
CA SER A 2 -16.96 0.12 15.66
C SER A 2 -15.86 0.27 14.60
N GLY A 3 -14.64 -0.15 14.90
CA GLY A 3 -13.53 0.03 13.98
C GLY A 3 -12.33 -0.81 14.39
N VAL A 4 -11.81 -1.57 13.44
CA VAL A 4 -10.49 -2.19 13.56
C VAL A 4 -9.47 -1.06 13.49
N ARG A 5 -8.58 -0.97 14.49
CA ARG A 5 -7.47 -0.03 14.46
C ARG A 5 -6.27 -0.73 13.81
N ALA A 6 -6.07 -0.46 12.52
CA ALA A 6 -4.88 -0.91 11.82
C ALA A 6 -3.61 -0.28 12.43
N THR A 7 -2.56 -1.07 12.48
CA THR A 7 -1.21 -0.76 12.93
C THR A 7 -0.21 -1.08 11.82
N CYS A 8 1.06 -0.74 11.99
CA CYS A 8 2.11 -0.95 10.98
C CYS A 8 2.14 -2.37 10.37
N PRO A 9 2.13 -3.47 11.16
CA PRO A 9 2.20 -4.82 10.60
C PRO A 9 0.96 -5.21 9.80
N ASP A 10 -0.22 -4.67 10.10
CA ASP A 10 -1.45 -5.02 9.40
C ASP A 10 -1.39 -4.68 7.90
N CYS A 11 -0.56 -3.68 7.53
CA CYS A 11 -0.34 -3.27 6.15
C CYS A 11 1.01 -3.73 5.56
N HIS A 12 2.05 -3.91 6.39
CA HIS A 12 3.41 -4.21 5.93
C HIS A 12 3.86 -5.66 6.12
N VAL A 13 3.11 -6.46 6.88
CA VAL A 13 3.43 -7.85 7.17
C VAL A 13 2.21 -8.73 6.86
N PRO A 14 2.25 -9.53 5.78
CA PRO A 14 1.14 -10.41 5.45
C PRO A 14 0.77 -11.36 6.59
N HIS A 15 -0.51 -11.70 6.71
CA HIS A 15 -1.01 -12.55 7.79
C HIS A 15 -0.70 -14.03 7.56
N LYS A 16 -0.86 -14.51 6.31
CA LYS A 16 -0.57 -15.89 5.92
C LYS A 16 0.92 -16.19 6.06
N TRP A 17 1.25 -17.38 6.57
CA TRP A 17 2.62 -17.74 6.91
C TRP A 17 3.56 -17.66 5.71
N THR A 18 3.20 -18.25 4.57
CA THR A 18 4.04 -18.23 3.36
C THR A 18 4.35 -16.81 2.88
N ASP A 19 3.32 -15.96 2.80
CA ASP A 19 3.47 -14.56 2.37
C ASP A 19 4.29 -13.74 3.39
N LYS A 20 4.10 -14.01 4.69
CA LYS A 20 4.87 -13.40 5.77
C LYS A 20 6.35 -13.74 5.66
N ILE A 21 6.69 -15.01 5.42
CA ILE A 21 8.08 -15.45 5.25
C ILE A 21 8.67 -14.82 3.98
N ALA A 22 7.94 -14.82 2.87
CA ALA A 22 8.38 -14.16 1.64
C ALA A 22 8.68 -12.66 1.86
N ARG A 23 7.81 -11.94 2.58
CA ARG A 23 8.04 -10.51 2.90
C ARG A 23 9.24 -10.32 3.82
N LYS A 24 9.43 -11.18 4.82
CA LYS A 24 10.62 -11.14 5.70
C LYS A 24 11.91 -11.38 4.91
N MET A 25 11.91 -12.29 3.95
CA MET A 25 13.05 -12.50 3.04
C MET A 25 13.33 -11.26 2.19
N GLN A 26 12.31 -10.60 1.65
CA GLN A 26 12.48 -9.33 0.92
C GLN A 26 13.00 -8.21 1.84
N ALA A 27 12.50 -8.15 3.09
CA ALA A 27 12.91 -7.18 4.10
C ALA A 27 14.39 -7.31 4.48
N SER A 28 14.99 -8.49 4.33
CA SER A 28 16.42 -8.69 4.64
C SER A 28 17.34 -7.74 3.86
N LYS A 29 16.91 -7.24 2.68
CA LYS A 29 17.62 -6.20 1.92
C LYS A 29 17.72 -4.87 2.68
N GLU A 30 16.75 -4.57 3.53
CA GLU A 30 16.76 -3.37 4.38
C GLU A 30 17.88 -3.44 5.43
N VAL A 31 18.27 -4.65 5.87
CA VAL A 31 19.44 -4.85 6.76
C VAL A 31 20.73 -4.44 6.04
N TRP A 32 20.90 -4.84 4.79
CA TRP A 32 22.03 -4.37 3.97
C TRP A 32 22.00 -2.85 3.77
N GLY A 33 20.81 -2.29 3.52
CA GLY A 33 20.62 -0.84 3.46
C GLY A 33 21.02 -0.12 4.74
N LYS A 34 20.77 -0.73 5.90
CA LYS A 34 21.21 -0.22 7.21
C LYS A 34 22.73 -0.29 7.35
N ILE A 35 23.34 -1.43 7.03
CA ILE A 35 24.81 -1.64 7.11
C ILE A 35 25.55 -0.64 6.23
N PHE A 36 25.11 -0.44 4.99
CA PHE A 36 25.71 0.50 4.04
C PHE A 36 25.23 1.95 4.23
N GLY A 37 24.32 2.20 5.17
CA GLY A 37 23.83 3.55 5.48
C GLY A 37 23.12 4.23 4.31
N THR A 38 22.33 3.50 3.51
CA THR A 38 21.67 4.03 2.30
C THR A 38 20.52 5.00 2.62
N ILE A 39 19.93 4.91 3.81
CA ILE A 39 18.83 5.75 4.32
C ILE A 39 19.03 6.18 5.78
N ASN A 40 20.28 6.25 6.26
CA ASN A 40 20.58 6.47 7.68
C ASN A 40 20.47 7.93 8.15
N THR A 41 20.17 8.87 7.26
CA THR A 41 19.86 10.27 7.59
C THR A 41 18.52 10.67 6.99
N ARG A 42 17.88 11.72 7.52
CA ARG A 42 16.62 12.22 6.98
C ARG A 42 16.76 12.61 5.51
N GLU A 43 17.84 13.30 5.15
CA GLU A 43 18.12 13.70 3.76
C GLU A 43 18.21 12.48 2.84
N LYS A 44 18.98 11.45 3.20
CA LYS A 44 19.08 10.22 2.40
C LYS A 44 17.73 9.50 2.27
N PHE A 45 16.94 9.47 3.33
CA PHE A 45 15.59 8.93 3.29
C PHE A 45 14.67 9.73 2.34
N LEU A 46 14.68 11.06 2.43
CA LEU A 46 13.89 11.94 1.57
C LEU A 46 14.27 11.76 0.09
N ASN A 47 15.57 11.69 -0.23
CA ASN A 47 16.07 11.45 -1.58
C ASN A 47 15.63 10.09 -2.16
N LYS A 48 15.33 9.11 -1.31
CA LYS A 48 14.83 7.78 -1.72
C LYS A 48 13.33 7.59 -1.51
N ARG A 49 12.62 8.60 -1.00
CA ARG A 49 11.25 8.45 -0.51
C ARG A 49 10.27 7.99 -1.58
N LEU A 50 10.36 8.58 -2.77
CA LEU A 50 9.53 8.19 -3.91
C LEU A 50 9.80 6.74 -4.33
N HIS A 51 11.07 6.36 -4.47
CA HIS A 51 11.46 4.99 -4.82
C HIS A 51 10.94 3.96 -3.80
N LEU A 52 11.10 4.24 -2.51
CA LEU A 52 10.61 3.37 -1.44
C LEU A 52 9.09 3.25 -1.45
N ALA A 53 8.37 4.36 -1.67
CA ALA A 53 6.92 4.35 -1.80
C ALA A 53 6.45 3.54 -3.02
N GLN A 54 7.12 3.67 -4.17
CA GLN A 54 6.84 2.90 -5.38
C GLN A 54 7.01 1.40 -5.16
N ASN A 55 8.05 0.97 -4.45
CA ASN A 55 8.24 -0.45 -4.12
C ASN A 55 7.04 -1.01 -3.33
N GLU A 56 6.54 -0.27 -2.34
CA GLU A 56 5.38 -0.71 -1.55
C GLU A 56 4.07 -0.63 -2.35
N TRP A 57 3.88 0.39 -3.19
CA TRP A 57 2.71 0.47 -4.08
C TRP A 57 2.68 -0.67 -5.10
N GLN A 58 3.83 -0.98 -5.72
CA GLN A 58 3.96 -2.10 -6.64
C GLN A 58 3.68 -3.43 -5.94
N ARG A 59 4.20 -3.61 -4.71
CA ARG A 59 3.94 -4.80 -3.89
C ARG A 59 2.45 -4.99 -3.60
N LEU A 60 1.81 -3.95 -3.07
CA LEU A 60 0.37 -3.94 -2.75
C LEU A 60 -0.49 -4.07 -4.01
N LYS A 61 0.00 -3.65 -5.18
CA LYS A 61 -0.73 -3.84 -6.43
C LYS A 61 -0.59 -5.28 -6.93
N ALA A 62 0.63 -5.82 -6.91
CA ALA A 62 0.95 -7.16 -7.40
C ALA A 62 0.20 -8.28 -6.66
N ASN A 63 -0.17 -8.06 -5.40
CA ASN A 63 -0.96 -9.00 -4.61
C ASN A 63 -2.46 -8.63 -4.49
N ASN A 64 -2.97 -7.76 -5.37
CA ASN A 64 -4.35 -7.27 -5.35
C ASN A 64 -4.76 -6.63 -4.01
N SER A 65 -3.84 -5.93 -3.35
CA SER A 65 -4.06 -5.21 -2.09
C SER A 65 -4.57 -6.14 -0.98
N LEU A 66 -3.98 -7.33 -0.89
CA LEU A 66 -4.35 -8.38 0.09
C LEU A 66 -4.45 -7.82 1.51
N GLU A 67 -3.52 -6.96 1.92
CA GLU A 67 -3.47 -6.37 3.26
C GLU A 67 -4.67 -5.46 3.54
N CYS A 68 -5.17 -4.74 2.54
CA CYS A 68 -6.40 -3.97 2.66
C CYS A 68 -7.60 -4.92 2.80
N ARG A 69 -7.62 -5.97 1.98
CA ARG A 69 -8.73 -6.92 1.88
C ARG A 69 -8.87 -7.85 3.08
N ASN A 70 -7.82 -8.00 3.89
CA ASN A 70 -7.90 -8.70 5.17
C ASN A 70 -8.91 -8.06 6.15
N CYS A 71 -9.22 -6.78 5.96
CA CYS A 71 -10.18 -6.04 6.78
C CYS A 71 -11.33 -5.42 5.96
N HIS A 72 -11.11 -5.15 4.68
CA HIS A 72 -12.09 -4.54 3.78
C HIS A 72 -12.58 -5.56 2.74
N ASP A 73 -13.79 -6.08 2.96
CA ASP A 73 -14.47 -6.88 1.96
C ASP A 73 -15.20 -5.98 0.95
N LEU A 74 -15.13 -6.34 -0.33
CA LEU A 74 -15.88 -5.65 -1.37
C LEU A 74 -17.37 -5.99 -1.30
N GLU A 75 -17.72 -7.22 -0.92
CA GLU A 75 -19.12 -7.68 -0.87
C GLU A 75 -19.91 -6.92 0.20
N PHE A 76 -19.24 -6.48 1.26
CA PHE A 76 -19.85 -5.72 2.36
C PHE A 76 -19.70 -4.20 2.20
N MET A 77 -19.25 -3.72 1.04
CA MET A 77 -19.05 -2.30 0.80
C MET A 77 -20.35 -1.61 0.38
N ASP A 78 -20.88 -0.71 1.21
CA ASP A 78 -22.05 0.10 0.86
C ASP A 78 -21.65 1.30 -0.03
N TYR A 79 -21.93 1.19 -1.33
CA TYR A 79 -21.64 2.25 -2.30
C TYR A 79 -22.50 3.51 -2.13
N THR A 80 -23.70 3.39 -1.54
CA THR A 80 -24.61 4.53 -1.39
C THR A 80 -24.09 5.57 -0.40
N ARG A 81 -23.17 5.14 0.47
CA ARG A 81 -22.50 5.99 1.48
C ARG A 81 -21.22 6.65 0.98
N GLN A 82 -20.87 6.45 -0.28
CA GLN A 82 -19.64 6.96 -0.87
C GLN A 82 -19.90 8.22 -1.70
N SER A 83 -18.85 8.98 -1.99
CA SER A 83 -18.96 10.05 -2.98
C SER A 83 -19.27 9.47 -4.36
N LYS A 84 -19.99 10.22 -5.21
CA LYS A 84 -20.34 9.77 -6.58
C LYS A 84 -19.13 9.25 -7.37
N ARG A 85 -17.99 9.91 -7.23
CA ARG A 85 -16.72 9.49 -7.86
C ARG A 85 -16.23 8.14 -7.33
N ALA A 86 -16.26 7.95 -6.01
CA ALA A 86 -15.81 6.71 -5.38
C ALA A 86 -16.74 5.55 -5.73
N GLN A 87 -18.06 5.76 -5.66
CA GLN A 87 -19.06 4.78 -6.09
C GLN A 87 -18.80 4.32 -7.52
N ALA A 88 -18.69 5.27 -8.47
CA ALA A 88 -18.44 4.93 -9.86
C ALA A 88 -17.11 4.17 -10.06
N ALA A 89 -16.03 4.58 -9.37
CA ALA A 89 -14.74 3.90 -9.47
C ALA A 89 -14.76 2.49 -8.86
N HIS A 90 -15.40 2.32 -7.70
CA HIS A 90 -15.50 1.03 -7.04
C HIS A 90 -16.38 0.06 -7.82
N SER A 91 -17.57 0.48 -8.26
CA SER A 91 -18.53 -0.37 -8.99
C SER A 91 -18.15 -0.65 -10.46
N THR A 92 -17.01 -0.14 -10.94
CA THR A 92 -16.56 -0.38 -12.32
C THR A 92 -15.14 -0.91 -12.34
N ARG A 93 -14.17 -0.17 -11.81
CA ARG A 93 -12.75 -0.51 -11.90
C ARG A 93 -12.29 -1.47 -10.82
N LEU A 94 -12.85 -1.36 -9.61
CA LEU A 94 -12.47 -2.24 -8.50
C LEU A 94 -13.21 -3.58 -8.58
N GLU A 95 -14.52 -3.56 -8.86
CA GLU A 95 -15.32 -4.77 -9.04
C GLU A 95 -14.88 -5.63 -10.24
N SER A 96 -14.52 -5.00 -11.37
CA SER A 96 -13.99 -5.75 -12.53
C SER A 96 -12.57 -6.29 -12.32
N GLY A 97 -11.88 -5.87 -11.27
CA GLY A 97 -10.47 -6.18 -11.04
C GLY A 97 -9.47 -5.39 -11.90
N GLU A 98 -9.92 -4.40 -12.68
CA GLU A 98 -9.05 -3.50 -13.45
C GLU A 98 -8.07 -2.72 -12.55
N LYS A 99 -8.51 -2.36 -11.35
CA LYS A 99 -7.74 -1.62 -10.34
C LYS A 99 -7.79 -2.32 -8.99
N THR A 100 -6.75 -2.09 -8.21
CA THR A 100 -6.62 -2.53 -6.82
C THR A 100 -6.81 -1.35 -5.87
N CYS A 101 -6.97 -1.60 -4.57
CA CYS A 101 -7.17 -0.55 -3.58
C CYS A 101 -6.04 0.49 -3.62
N ILE A 102 -4.79 0.03 -3.76
CA ILE A 102 -3.61 0.90 -3.76
C ILE A 102 -3.44 1.73 -5.04
N ASP A 103 -4.14 1.42 -6.12
CA ASP A 103 -4.10 2.24 -7.34
C ASP A 103 -4.66 3.65 -7.09
N CYS A 104 -5.64 3.77 -6.18
CA CYS A 104 -6.26 5.04 -5.81
C CYS A 104 -5.90 5.51 -4.38
N HIS A 105 -5.81 4.60 -3.41
CA HIS A 105 -5.59 4.94 -1.99
C HIS A 105 -4.12 5.01 -1.59
N LYS A 106 -3.30 5.67 -2.41
CA LYS A 106 -1.90 5.96 -2.05
C LYS A 106 -1.87 7.01 -0.96
N GLY A 107 -0.99 6.84 0.02
CA GLY A 107 -0.83 7.81 1.11
C GLY A 107 -1.89 7.74 2.23
N ILE A 108 -2.59 6.60 2.35
CA ILE A 108 -3.64 6.42 3.37
C ILE A 108 -3.13 6.54 4.82
N ALA A 109 -1.90 6.08 5.08
CA ALA A 109 -1.27 6.10 6.40
C ALA A 109 -0.03 7.01 6.48
N HIS A 110 0.47 7.46 5.34
CA HIS A 110 1.72 8.20 5.21
C HIS A 110 1.53 9.35 4.23
N GLU A 111 2.13 10.50 4.52
CA GLU A 111 2.19 11.61 3.56
C GLU A 111 2.79 11.13 2.23
N LEU A 112 2.25 11.59 1.10
CA LEU A 112 2.78 11.18 -0.21
C LEU A 112 4.16 11.79 -0.44
N PRO A 113 5.10 11.08 -1.10
CA PRO A 113 6.32 11.69 -1.62
C PRO A 113 5.97 12.75 -2.66
N ASP A 114 6.94 13.61 -2.99
CA ASP A 114 6.84 14.39 -4.22
C ASP A 114 6.78 13.42 -5.41
N THR A 115 5.70 13.51 -6.16
CA THR A 115 5.42 12.68 -7.35
C THR A 115 5.51 13.47 -8.64
N ALA A 116 6.07 14.69 -8.61
CA ALA A 116 6.33 15.46 -9.82
C ALA A 116 7.13 14.61 -10.82
N GLY A 117 6.61 14.46 -12.04
CA GLY A 117 7.24 13.69 -13.11
C GLY A 117 7.05 12.18 -13.08
N VAL A 118 6.18 11.64 -12.22
CA VAL A 118 5.83 10.21 -12.23
C VAL A 118 4.56 9.99 -13.04
N GLU A 119 4.63 9.22 -14.13
CA GLU A 119 3.45 8.87 -14.93
C GLU A 119 2.43 8.07 -14.11
N GLY A 120 1.15 8.41 -14.29
CA GLY A 120 0.04 7.75 -13.58
C GLY A 120 -0.16 8.21 -12.12
N PHE A 121 0.33 9.41 -11.80
CA PHE A 121 0.06 10.16 -10.57
C PHE A 121 -0.73 11.43 -10.85
#